data_AF-A0A6S7HUG1-F1
#
_entry.id   AF-A0A6S7HUG1-F1
#
_cell.length_a   1.000
_cell.length_b   1.000
_cell.length_c   1.000
_cell.angle_alpha   90.00
_cell.angle_beta   90.00
_cell.angle_gamma   90.00
#
_symmetry.space_group_name_H-M   'P 1'
#
loop_
_entity.id
_entity.type
_entity.pdbx_description
1 polymer ?
#
loop_
_entity_poly.entity_id
_entity_poly.type
_entity_poly.pdbx_seq_one_letter_code
_entity_poly.pdbx_strand_id
1 'polypeptide(L)'
;MTIRKVDGPGKHFGLHLRMSVEQNEYIGHISFSAGLRIRIHDPDEPPLVSSLGFAVMPGSHVYASITRRRTISLKSPYKTMCKDQKLVPGIKSYTIAACHDHCKKKFIVEQCKCQAFYMR
;
A
#
# COMPACT_ATOMS: atom_id res chain seq x y z
N MET A 1 5.28 -3.65 -15.13
CA MET A 1 5.78 -4.12 -13.83
C MET A 1 5.92 -5.63 -13.91
N THR A 2 7.12 -6.15 -13.68
CA THR A 2 7.40 -7.60 -13.80
C THR A 2 7.30 -8.22 -12.41
N ILE A 3 6.36 -9.14 -12.21
CA ILE A 3 6.21 -9.86 -10.94
C ILE A 3 7.32 -10.90 -10.85
N ARG A 4 8.12 -10.83 -9.77
CA ARG A 4 9.13 -11.84 -9.44
C ARG A 4 8.56 -12.84 -8.45
N LYS A 5 8.93 -14.11 -8.60
CA LYS A 5 8.59 -15.18 -7.65
C LYS A 5 9.83 -15.50 -6.82
N VAL A 6 9.62 -15.97 -5.60
CA VAL A 6 10.68 -16.52 -4.74
C VAL A 6 10.79 -18.02 -4.99
N ASP A 7 12.00 -18.55 -4.93
CA ASP A 7 12.27 -19.98 -5.19
C ASP A 7 12.03 -20.88 -3.97
N GLY A 8 11.87 -20.29 -2.78
CA GLY A 8 11.58 -21.01 -1.55
C GLY A 8 11.30 -20.08 -0.36
N PRO A 9 10.85 -20.63 0.79
CA PRO A 9 10.73 -19.89 2.03
C PRO A 9 12.10 -19.68 2.69
N GLY A 10 12.20 -18.66 3.54
CA GLY A 10 13.40 -18.38 4.34
C GLY A 10 14.14 -17.12 3.90
N LYS A 11 14.97 -16.58 4.80
CA LYS A 11 15.58 -15.25 4.61
C LYS A 11 16.37 -15.14 3.31
N HIS A 12 17.13 -16.18 2.95
CA HIS A 12 18.05 -16.19 1.81
C HIS A 12 17.36 -16.14 0.43
N PHE A 13 16.08 -16.53 0.36
CA PHE A 13 15.28 -16.47 -0.87
C PHE A 13 14.37 -15.21 -0.89
N GLY A 14 14.41 -14.41 0.16
CA GLY A 14 13.59 -13.22 0.34
C GLY A 14 14.22 -11.96 -0.24
N LEU A 15 13.53 -10.84 -0.01
CA LEU A 15 14.02 -9.52 -0.36
C LEU A 15 15.02 -9.03 0.71
N HIS A 16 16.24 -8.73 0.29
CA HIS A 16 17.26 -8.10 1.12
C HIS A 16 17.45 -6.65 0.72
N LEU A 17 17.25 -5.73 1.67
CA LEU A 17 17.45 -4.30 1.47
C LEU A 17 18.44 -3.76 2.50
N ARG A 18 19.38 -2.94 2.01
CA ARG A 18 20.20 -2.07 2.84
C ARG A 18 19.92 -0.65 2.40
N MET A 19 19.31 0.14 3.28
CA MET A 19 18.88 1.51 2.98
C MET A 19 19.72 2.48 3.80
N SER A 20 20.10 3.60 3.18
CA SER A 20 20.68 4.75 3.90
C SER A 20 19.54 5.66 4.33
N VAL A 21 19.49 6.00 5.62
CA VAL A 21 18.54 7.01 6.13
C VAL A 21 19.36 8.26 6.42
N GLU A 22 19.26 9.25 5.55
CA GLU A 22 19.98 10.53 5.64
C GLU A 22 19.35 11.44 6.71
N GLN A 23 19.55 11.10 7.98
CA GLN A 23 18.90 11.77 9.12
C GLN A 23 19.21 13.28 9.18
N ASN A 24 20.37 13.69 8.68
CA ASN A 24 20.82 15.08 8.59
C ASN A 24 20.07 15.91 7.55
N GLU A 25 19.38 15.29 6.59
CA GLU A 25 18.58 15.98 5.56
C GLU A 25 17.12 16.19 5.99
N TYR A 26 16.74 15.76 7.20
CA TYR A 26 15.37 15.88 7.68
C TYR A 26 15.06 17.32 8.07
N ILE A 27 13.92 17.83 7.58
CA ILE A 27 13.41 19.15 7.93
C ILE A 27 12.49 19.00 9.15
N GLY A 28 12.94 19.49 10.32
CA GLY A 28 12.30 19.23 11.62
C GLY A 28 10.83 19.67 11.78
N HIS A 29 10.34 20.61 10.96
CA HIS A 29 8.92 21.01 10.98
C HIS A 29 8.01 20.09 10.14
N ILE A 30 8.58 19.26 9.28
CA ILE A 30 7.85 18.37 8.35
C ILE A 30 7.99 16.91 8.79
N SER A 31 9.16 16.53 9.30
CA SER A 31 9.50 15.16 9.65
C SER A 31 9.83 15.03 11.13
N PHE A 32 8.87 14.50 11.91
CA PHE A 32 9.02 14.32 13.37
C PHE A 32 9.79 13.05 13.78
N SER A 33 10.08 12.16 12.84
CA SER A 33 10.74 10.88 13.12
C SER A 33 11.60 10.44 11.94
N ALA A 34 12.84 10.03 12.22
CA ALA A 34 13.71 9.42 11.23
C ALA A 34 13.50 7.90 11.13
N GLY A 35 13.45 7.38 9.91
CA GLY A 35 13.29 5.95 9.65
C GLY A 35 12.59 5.65 8.34
N LEU A 36 12.20 4.39 8.18
CA LEU A 36 11.51 3.90 6.99
C LEU A 36 10.06 3.56 7.34
N ARG A 37 9.13 3.86 6.43
CA ARG A 37 7.76 3.35 6.44
C ARG A 37 7.60 2.34 5.31
N ILE A 38 7.30 1.10 5.66
CA ILE A 38 7.27 -0.03 4.72
C ILE A 38 5.85 -0.60 4.68
N ARG A 39 5.34 -0.86 3.47
CA ARG A 39 4.06 -1.54 3.26
C ARG A 39 4.23 -2.67 2.27
N ILE A 40 3.74 -3.85 2.63
CA ILE A 40 3.64 -5.00 1.74
C ILE A 40 2.19 -5.07 1.27
N HIS A 41 1.97 -5.08 -0.04
CA HIS A 41 0.62 -5.11 -0.63
C HIS A 41 0.62 -5.78 -2.01
N ASP A 42 -0.57 -6.06 -2.53
CA ASP A 42 -0.74 -6.55 -3.90
C ASP A 42 -0.35 -5.46 -4.92
N PRO A 43 0.33 -5.80 -6.04
CA PRO A 43 0.74 -4.81 -7.04
C PRO A 43 -0.39 -3.95 -7.62
N ASP A 44 -1.63 -4.45 -7.63
CA ASP A 44 -2.79 -3.71 -8.14
C ASP A 44 -3.48 -2.83 -7.06
N GLU A 45 -3.05 -2.92 -5.79
CA GLU A 45 -3.61 -2.15 -4.68
C GLU A 45 -2.84 -0.82 -4.49
N PRO A 46 -3.52 0.32 -4.26
CA PRO A 46 -2.85 1.60 -4.00
C PRO A 46 -1.93 1.51 -2.77
N PRO A 47 -0.73 2.12 -2.80
CA PRO A 47 0.27 2.02 -1.73
C PRO A 47 -0.07 2.93 -0.53
N LEU A 48 -1.06 2.55 0.28
CA LEU A 48 -1.52 3.30 1.47
C LEU A 48 -0.51 3.24 2.65
N VAL A 49 0.74 3.66 2.40
CA VAL A 49 1.87 3.53 3.34
C VAL A 49 1.63 4.32 4.63
N SER A 50 0.98 5.49 4.56
CA SER A 50 0.69 6.31 5.74
C SER A 50 -0.24 5.62 6.74
N SER A 51 -1.14 4.77 6.26
CA SER A 51 -2.22 4.20 7.08
C SER A 51 -1.99 2.72 7.41
N LEU A 52 -1.32 1.97 6.53
CA LEU A 52 -1.16 0.52 6.63
C LEU A 52 0.30 0.06 6.62
N GLY A 53 1.26 1.00 6.62
CA GLY A 53 2.68 0.68 6.71
C GLY A 53 3.13 0.46 8.14
N PHE A 54 4.25 -0.26 8.31
CA PHE A 54 4.97 -0.38 9.56
C PHE A 54 6.26 0.44 9.51
N ALA A 55 6.75 0.86 10.68
CA ALA A 55 7.97 1.65 10.79
C ALA A 55 9.20 0.79 11.08
N VAL A 56 10.36 1.18 10.54
CA VAL A 56 11.67 0.58 10.84
C VAL A 56 12.64 1.69 11.23
N MET A 57 13.34 1.47 12.34
CA MET A 57 14.31 2.42 12.89
C MET A 57 15.63 2.38 12.12
N PRO A 58 16.30 3.53 11.89
CA PRO A 58 17.67 3.56 11.39
C PRO A 58 18.62 2.74 12.28
N GLY A 59 19.67 2.15 11.68
CA GLY A 59 20.67 1.35 12.42
C GLY A 59 20.18 -0.02 12.89
N SER A 60 18.91 -0.37 12.63
CA SER A 60 18.36 -1.68 12.99
C SER A 60 18.48 -2.70 11.85
N HIS A 61 18.55 -3.98 12.22
CA HIS A 61 18.42 -5.09 11.29
C HIS A 61 17.10 -5.83 11.58
N VAL A 62 16.14 -5.69 10.67
CA VAL A 62 14.76 -6.16 10.85
C VAL A 62 14.44 -7.29 9.89
N TYR A 63 13.90 -8.38 10.43
CA TYR A 63 13.29 -9.46 9.65
C TYR A 63 11.77 -9.30 9.63
N ALA A 64 11.20 -9.06 8.45
CA ALA A 64 9.76 -8.98 8.25
C ALA A 64 9.25 -10.28 7.61
N SER A 65 8.71 -11.19 8.42
CA SER A 65 8.08 -12.42 7.93
C SER A 65 6.73 -12.11 7.29
N ILE A 66 6.47 -12.68 6.10
CA ILE A 66 5.26 -12.41 5.32
C ILE A 66 4.45 -13.71 5.18
N THR A 67 3.17 -13.66 5.51
CA THR A 67 2.23 -14.75 5.24
C THR A 67 1.15 -14.27 4.29
N ARG A 68 1.04 -14.92 3.12
CA ARG A 68 -0.01 -14.61 2.16
C ARG A 68 -1.30 -15.31 2.54
N ARG A 69 -2.35 -14.54 2.82
CA ARG A 69 -3.72 -15.04 2.96
C ARG A 69 -4.54 -14.58 1.77
N ARG A 70 -5.30 -15.50 1.16
CA ARG A 70 -6.20 -15.19 0.05
C ARG A 70 -7.61 -15.59 0.45
N THR A 71 -8.54 -14.67 0.32
CA THR A 71 -9.97 -14.89 0.53
C THR A 71 -10.69 -14.78 -0.80
N ILE A 72 -11.58 -15.73 -1.09
CA ILE A 72 -12.41 -15.72 -2.29
C ILE A 72 -13.86 -15.64 -1.81
N SER A 73 -14.51 -14.52 -2.11
CA SER A 73 -15.90 -14.25 -1.74
C SER A 73 -16.84 -14.60 -2.89
N LEU A 74 -18.05 -15.08 -2.55
CA LEU A 74 -19.06 -15.47 -3.53
C LEU A 74 -19.92 -14.28 -3.99
N LYS A 75 -20.45 -14.38 -5.21
CA LYS A 75 -21.39 -13.40 -5.78
C LYS A 75 -22.79 -13.56 -5.20
N SER A 76 -23.76 -12.77 -5.65
CA SER A 76 -25.19 -12.99 -5.33
C SER A 76 -25.58 -14.47 -5.59
N PRO A 77 -26.39 -15.12 -4.73
CA PRO A 77 -27.17 -14.57 -3.60
C PRO A 77 -26.46 -14.62 -2.23
N TYR A 78 -25.16 -14.92 -2.17
CA TYR A 78 -24.44 -15.01 -0.90
C TYR A 78 -24.22 -13.62 -0.28
N LYS A 79 -24.12 -13.55 1.06
CA LYS A 79 -24.00 -12.30 1.85
C LYS A 79 -22.92 -11.34 1.35
N THR A 80 -21.80 -11.86 0.86
CA THR A 80 -20.70 -11.02 0.37
C THR A 80 -21.07 -10.23 -0.89
N MET A 81 -22.05 -10.71 -1.68
CA MET A 81 -22.51 -10.08 -2.92
C MET A 81 -21.35 -9.55 -3.76
N CYS A 82 -20.28 -10.34 -3.90
CA CYS A 82 -19.03 -9.89 -4.52
C CYS A 82 -19.30 -9.37 -5.94
N LYS A 83 -18.78 -8.17 -6.26
CA LYS A 83 -18.96 -7.52 -7.56
C LYS A 83 -17.61 -7.33 -8.24
N ASP A 84 -17.52 -7.76 -9.50
CA ASP A 84 -16.36 -7.50 -10.35
C ASP A 84 -16.57 -6.19 -11.11
N GLN A 85 -16.39 -5.04 -10.45
CA GLN A 85 -16.56 -3.73 -11.10
C GLN A 85 -15.20 -3.08 -11.40
N LYS A 86 -14.98 -2.66 -12.64
CA LYS A 86 -13.85 -1.76 -12.98
C LYS A 86 -14.22 -0.35 -12.56
N LEU A 87 -13.88 0.03 -11.32
CA LEU A 87 -14.39 1.26 -10.73
C LEU A 87 -13.55 2.51 -10.99
N VAL A 88 -12.30 2.40 -11.46
CA VAL A 88 -11.40 3.56 -11.54
C VAL A 88 -10.49 3.51 -12.78
N PRO A 89 -10.42 4.60 -13.57
CA PRO A 89 -9.41 4.76 -14.61
C PRO A 89 -7.99 4.67 -14.02
N GLY A 90 -7.14 3.81 -14.59
CA GLY A 90 -5.75 3.64 -14.14
C GLY A 90 -5.52 2.50 -13.13
N ILE A 91 -6.58 1.92 -12.56
CA ILE A 91 -6.47 0.74 -11.67
C ILE A 91 -6.94 -0.50 -12.43
N LYS A 92 -6.05 -1.51 -12.53
CA LYS A 92 -6.31 -2.73 -13.31
C LYS A 92 -7.39 -3.62 -12.69
N SER A 93 -7.40 -3.71 -11.37
CA SER A 93 -8.22 -4.66 -10.61
C SER A 93 -8.95 -3.95 -9.47
N TYR A 94 -10.20 -4.33 -9.21
CA TYR A 94 -10.97 -3.77 -8.09
C TYR A 94 -10.34 -4.16 -6.75
N THR A 95 -10.13 -3.18 -5.87
CA THR A 95 -9.79 -3.39 -4.47
C THR A 95 -10.64 -2.47 -3.60
N ILE A 96 -10.90 -2.89 -2.35
CA ILE A 96 -11.64 -2.07 -1.38
C ILE A 96 -10.91 -0.75 -1.14
N ALA A 97 -9.58 -0.80 -0.99
CA ALA A 97 -8.73 0.38 -0.82
C ALA A 97 -8.87 1.38 -1.98
N ALA A 98 -8.79 0.90 -3.23
CA ALA A 98 -8.96 1.73 -4.43
C ALA A 98 -10.36 2.37 -4.51
N CYS A 99 -11.41 1.61 -4.17
CA CYS A 99 -12.77 2.10 -4.16
C CYS A 99 -12.96 3.25 -3.17
N HIS A 100 -12.47 3.07 -1.94
CA HIS A 100 -12.56 4.05 -0.88
C HIS A 100 -11.78 5.33 -1.24
N ASP A 101 -10.58 5.18 -1.81
CA ASP A 101 -9.77 6.32 -2.22
C ASP A 101 -10.42 7.11 -3.36
N HIS A 102 -10.96 6.40 -4.37
CA HIS A 102 -11.70 7.02 -5.46
C HIS A 102 -12.96 7.75 -4.99
N CYS A 103 -13.75 7.13 -4.11
CA CYS A 103 -14.97 7.73 -3.56
C CYS A 103 -14.65 9.01 -2.77
N LYS A 104 -13.60 8.98 -1.93
CA LYS A 104 -13.14 10.16 -1.20
C LYS A 104 -12.69 11.27 -2.14
N LYS A 105 -11.87 10.95 -3.15
CA LYS A 105 -11.41 11.91 -4.15
C LYS A 105 -12.59 12.55 -4.88
N LYS A 106 -13.55 11.74 -5.34
CA LYS A 106 -14.76 12.22 -6.02
C LYS A 106 -15.55 13.18 -5.13
N PHE A 107 -15.80 12.79 -3.88
CA PHE A 107 -16.52 13.62 -2.92
C PHE A 107 -15.82 14.97 -2.68
N ILE A 108 -14.49 14.97 -2.46
CA ILE A 108 -13.72 16.20 -2.23
C ILE A 108 -13.77 17.13 -3.45
N VAL A 109 -13.62 16.59 -4.66
CA VAL A 109 -13.68 17.39 -5.89
C VAL A 109 -15.09 17.97 -6.08
N GLU A 110 -16.13 17.19 -5.81
CA GLU A 110 -17.51 17.66 -5.93
C GLU A 110 -17.86 18.77 -4.93
N GLN A 111 -17.43 18.64 -3.67
CA GLN A 111 -17.76 19.59 -2.60
C GLN A 111 -16.81 20.79 -2.57
N CYS A 112 -15.50 20.55 -2.63
CA CYS A 112 -14.47 21.57 -2.42
C CYS A 112 -13.93 22.18 -3.72
N LYS A 113 -14.28 21.60 -4.88
CA LYS A 113 -13.80 22.04 -6.23
C LYS A 113 -12.27 22.06 -6.36
N CYS A 114 -11.57 21.32 -5.52
CA CYS A 114 -10.12 21.18 -5.53
C CYS A 114 -9.71 19.74 -5.16
N GLN A 115 -8.43 19.43 -5.30
CA GLN A 115 -7.88 18.12 -4.98
C GLN A 115 -6.51 18.29 -4.31
N ALA A 116 -6.24 17.50 -3.27
CA ALA A 116 -4.93 17.49 -2.64
C ALA A 116 -3.88 16.91 -3.59
N PHE A 117 -2.69 17.52 -3.64
CA PHE A 117 -1.64 17.17 -4.60
C PHE A 117 -1.19 15.70 -4.55
N TYR A 118 -1.31 15.05 -3.39
CA TYR A 118 -0.90 13.66 -3.17
C TYR A 118 -1.99 12.65 -3.52
N MET A 119 -3.25 13.08 -3.63
CA MET A 119 -4.32 12.24 -4.17
C MET A 119 -4.06 12.19 -5.67
N ARG A 120 -3.70 11.04 -6.24
CA ARG A 120 -3.56 10.85 -7.69
C ARG A 120 -4.71 10.03 -8.21
#